data_AF-K9CXF8-F1
#
_entry.id   AF-K9CXF8-F1
#
_cell.length_a   1.000
_cell.length_b   1.000
_cell.length_c   1.000
_cell.angle_alpha   90.00
_cell.angle_beta   90.00
_cell.angle_gamma   90.00
#
_symmetry.space_group_name_H-M   'P 1'
#
loop_
_entity.id
_entity.type
_entity.pdbx_description
1 polymer ?
#
loop_
_entity_poly.entity_id
_entity_poly.type
_entity_poly.pdbx_seq_one_letter_code
_entity_poly.pdbx_strand_id
1 'polypeptide(L)' 'MAFNKDTAKLAKANSFSRKEVYLDKNIQIVLMSLKPGEYIGEETHRAD' A
#
# COMPACT_ATOMS: atom_id res chain seq x y z
N MET A 1 4.41 11.88 10.46
CA MET A 1 4.46 10.42 10.21
C MET A 1 5.91 9.97 10.24
N ALA A 2 6.22 8.87 10.94
CA ALA A 2 7.57 8.31 10.96
C ALA A 2 7.73 7.32 9.79
N PHE A 3 8.69 7.58 8.90
CA PHE A 3 9.03 6.64 7.82
C PHE A 3 9.66 5.39 8.42
N ASN A 4 8.98 4.24 8.34
CA ASN A 4 9.52 2.98 8.82
C ASN A 4 10.54 2.45 7.80
N LYS A 5 11.81 2.39 8.20
CA LYS A 5 12.92 1.95 7.34
C LYS A 5 12.84 0.48 6.94
N ASP A 6 12.04 -0.34 7.64
CA ASP A 6 11.88 -1.77 7.35
C ASP A 6 10.50 -2.06 6.74
N THR A 7 10.26 -1.49 5.56
CA THR A 7 9.03 -1.66 4.78
C THR A 7 8.78 -3.13 4.42
N ALA A 8 9.83 -3.91 4.21
CA ALA A 8 9.74 -5.34 3.90
C ALA A 8 9.12 -6.15 5.05
N LYS A 9 9.54 -5.89 6.29
CA LYS A 9 8.96 -6.53 7.47
C LYS A 9 7.48 -6.16 7.65
N LEU A 10 7.15 -4.88 7.47
CA LEU A 10 5.77 -4.41 7.56
C LEU A 10 4.88 -5.04 6.48
N ALA A 11 5.36 -5.12 5.24
CA ALA A 11 4.62 -5.73 4.14
C ALA A 11 4.32 -7.22 4.40
N LYS A 12 5.29 -7.97 4.92
CA LYS A 12 5.12 -9.41 5.23
C LYS A 12 4.14 -9.65 6.39
N ALA A 13 4.12 -8.76 7.38
CA ALA A 13 3.22 -8.86 8.52
C ALA A 13 1.83 -8.25 8.26
N ASN A 14 1.63 -7.61 7.10
CA ASN A 14 0.40 -6.89 6.79
C ASN A 14 -0.76 -7.85 6.46
N SER A 15 -1.91 -7.61 7.09
CA SER A 15 -3.18 -8.29 6.79
C SER A 15 -4.31 -7.33 6.36
N PHE A 16 -3.99 -6.06 6.10
CA PHE A 16 -4.96 -5.08 5.61
C PHE A 16 -5.16 -5.25 4.11
N SER A 17 -6.42 -5.20 3.64
CA SER A 17 -6.72 -5.14 2.21
C SER A 17 -6.04 -3.94 1.56
N ARG A 18 -6.11 -2.77 2.23
CA ARG A 18 -5.40 -1.55 1.86
C ARG A 18 -5.12 -0.71 3.10
N LYS A 19 -3.86 -0.31 3.31
CA LYS A 19 -3.47 0.61 4.39
C LYS A 19 -2.39 1.58 3.92
N GLU A 20 -2.67 2.86 4.03
CA GLU A 20 -1.67 3.91 3.85
C GLU A 20 -0.65 3.84 5.00
N VAL A 21 0.63 3.84 4.65
CA VAL A 21 1.74 3.83 5.60
C VAL A 21 2.63 5.08 5.49
N TYR A 22 2.51 5.82 4.39
CA TYR A 22 3.17 7.10 4.20
C TYR A 22 2.40 7.95 3.19
N LEU A 23 2.27 9.24 3.47
CA LEU A 23 1.69 10.23 2.58
C LEU A 23 2.52 11.51 2.63
N ASP A 24 2.88 12.01 1.46
CA ASP A 24 3.53 13.29 1.23
C ASP A 24 2.83 14.01 0.07
N LYS A 25 3.25 15.24 -0.23
CA LYS A 25 2.69 16.07 -1.29
C LYS A 25 2.76 15.42 -2.67
N ASN A 26 3.77 14.58 -2.90
CA ASN A 26 4.07 14.02 -4.23
C ASN A 26 4.10 12.49 -4.24
N ILE A 27 3.95 11.83 -3.08
CA ILE A 27 4.06 10.37 -3.00
C ILE A 27 3.16 9.83 -1.90
N GLN A 28 2.56 8.67 -2.19
CA GLN A 28 1.84 7.86 -1.23
C GLN A 28 2.39 6.44 -1.28
N ILE A 29 2.54 5.82 -0.11
CA ILE A 29 2.91 4.41 0.02
C ILE A 29 1.79 3.69 0.76
N VAL A 30 1.30 2.63 0.13
CA VAL A 30 0.19 1.83 0.60
C VAL A 30 0.62 0.37 0.66
N LEU A 31 0.33 -0.31 1.78
CA LEU A 31 0.47 -1.75 1.90
C LEU A 31 -0.88 -2.42 1.66
N MET A 32 -0.87 -3.47 0.85
CA MET A 32 -2.03 -4.31 0.55
C MET A 32 -1.69 -5.77 0.85
N SER A 33 -2.69 -6.53 1.27
CA SER A 33 -2.62 -7.97 1.50
C SER A 33 -3.80 -8.59 0.79
N LEU A 34 -3.50 -9.39 -0.24
CA LEU A 34 -4.49 -10.06 -1.06
C LEU A 34 -4.43 -11.54 -0.76
N LYS A 35 -5.57 -12.15 -0.50
CA LYS A 35 -5.68 -13.60 -0.36
C LYS A 35 -5.57 -14.26 -1.74
N PRO A 36 -5.20 -15.55 -1.80
CA PRO A 36 -5.20 -16.28 -3.07
C PRO A 36 -6.56 -16.18 -3.78
N GLY A 37 -6.53 -15.75 -5.04
CA GLY A 37 -7.74 -15.54 -5.85
C GLY A 37 -8.41 -14.18 -5.70
N GLU A 38 -7.96 -13.32 -4.79
CA GLU A 38 -8.45 -11.93 -4.72
C GLU A 38 -7.80 -11.08 -5.81
N TYR A 39 -8.62 -10.18 -6.38
CA TYR A 39 -8.22 -9.23 -7.41
C TYR A 39 -8.20 -7.81 -6.84
N ILE A 40 -7.24 -6.99 -7.24
CA ILE A 40 -7.11 -5.60 -6.78
C ILE A 40 -8.26 -4.72 -7.31
N GLY A 41 -8.84 -5.11 -8.45
CA GLY A 41 -9.77 -4.27 -9.21
C GLY A 41 -9.08 -3.63 -10.42
N GLU A 42 -9.86 -3.31 -11.45
CA GLU A 42 -9.41 -2.46 -12.55
C GLU A 42 -9.52 -0.99 -12.11
N GLU A 43 -8.45 -0.22 -12.28
CA GLU A 43 -8.39 1.19 -11.88
C GLU A 43 -7.56 1.99 -12.89
N THR A 44 -7.97 3.23 -13.15
CA THR A 44 -7.25 4.15 -14.04
C THR A 44 -6.99 5.46 -13.31
N HIS A 45 -5.73 5.73 -13.00
CA HIS A 45 -5.31 7.04 -12.50
C HIS A 45 -5.13 7.98 -13.68
N ARG A 46 -5.89 9.09 -13.70
CA ARG A 46 -5.68 10.13 -14.69
C ARG A 46 -4.36 10.86 -14.40
N ALA A 47 -3.71 11.32 -15.45
CA ALA A 47 -2.34 11.87 -15.41
C ALA A 47 -2.30 13.40 -15.21
N ASP A 48 -3.40 14.02 -14.78
CA ASP A 48 -3.52 15.45 -14.50
C ASP A 48 -2.75 15.92 -13.25
#